data_AF-A0A924ZBE0-F1
#
_entry.id   AF-A0A924ZBE0-F1
#
_cell.length_a   1.000
_cell.length_b   1.000
_cell.length_c   1.000
_cell.angle_alpha   90.00
_cell.angle_beta   90.00
_cell.angle_gamma   90.00
#
_symmetry.space_group_name_H-M   'P 1'
#
loop_
_entity.id
_entity.type
_entity.pdbx_description
1 polymer ?
#
loop_
_entity_poly.entity_id
_entity_poly.type
_entity_poly.pdbx_seq_one_letter_code
_entity_poly.pdbx_strand_id
1 'polypeptide(L)'
;MSAPTISPNRITPTAPLAARTALPGSVARAALPGLPAHAARPLGSALPPLGRGRHADGLSATPRRVVVSGVVAAHVVGAWALLQVSAVREAVLVDAPMFVSLIALPAPPAPPVPPVPMPPPAPQPVRTLQPAPPLIAAAPSPAPVAFVVPAAPLQADEAPAPPVPVMVVAAPAPPAPAPPSRTIPAPAVHYLEPPVLVYPRLSERNGERGRVMVRV
;
A
#
# COMPACT_ATOMS: atom_id res chain seq x y z
N MET A 1 17.34 -39.33 -30.26
CA MET A 1 16.55 -40.50 -29.81
C MET A 1 17.53 -41.35 -29.02
N SER A 2 17.51 -41.53 -27.70
CA SER A 2 16.45 -41.44 -26.69
C SER A 2 17.07 -41.03 -25.35
N ALA A 3 16.30 -40.32 -24.52
CA ALA A 3 16.70 -39.87 -23.18
C ALA A 3 16.49 -40.99 -22.12
N PRO A 4 17.26 -41.00 -21.02
CA PRO A 4 16.99 -41.87 -19.88
C PRO A 4 15.91 -41.28 -18.95
N THR A 5 14.88 -42.08 -18.70
CA THR A 5 13.79 -41.86 -17.74
C THR A 5 14.31 -41.94 -16.30
N ILE A 6 14.26 -40.82 -15.58
CA ILE A 6 14.52 -40.76 -14.13
C ILE A 6 13.19 -40.86 -13.38
N SER A 7 13.10 -41.89 -12.55
CA SER A 7 11.97 -42.25 -11.69
C SER A 7 11.89 -41.34 -10.45
N PRO A 8 10.74 -40.72 -10.12
CA PRO A 8 10.61 -39.93 -8.90
C PRO A 8 10.32 -40.81 -7.68
N ASN A 9 11.36 -40.89 -6.85
CA ASN A 9 11.45 -41.16 -5.43
C ASN A 9 10.13 -41.07 -4.63
N ARG A 10 9.73 -42.19 -4.03
CA ARG A 10 8.58 -42.36 -3.13
C ARG A 10 9.08 -42.20 -1.69
N ILE A 11 8.89 -41.03 -1.09
CA ILE A 11 9.24 -40.77 0.31
C ILE A 11 7.95 -40.66 1.13
N THR A 12 7.64 -41.73 1.86
CA THR A 12 6.78 -41.71 3.04
C THR A 12 7.64 -41.46 4.28
N PRO A 13 7.22 -40.56 5.17
CA PRO A 13 7.46 -40.75 6.60
C PRO A 13 6.15 -40.59 7.40
N THR A 14 5.70 -41.65 8.07
CA THR A 14 6.01 -41.96 9.49
C THR A 14 5.08 -41.22 10.46
N ALA A 15 4.17 -41.99 11.04
CA ALA A 15 3.32 -41.64 12.17
C ALA A 15 4.13 -41.38 13.45
N PRO A 16 3.68 -40.48 14.34
CA PRO A 16 4.08 -40.52 15.74
C PRO A 16 3.03 -41.25 16.57
N LEU A 17 3.41 -42.46 16.96
CA LEU A 17 2.96 -43.17 18.15
C LEU A 17 3.49 -42.41 19.38
N ALA A 18 2.63 -41.72 20.13
CA ALA A 18 2.94 -41.22 21.47
C ALA A 18 1.89 -41.80 22.42
N ALA A 19 2.17 -42.97 23.01
CA ALA A 19 2.93 -43.09 24.26
C ALA A 19 2.18 -42.45 25.43
N ARG A 20 1.24 -43.25 25.91
CA ARG A 20 0.55 -43.25 27.18
C ARG A 20 1.58 -43.23 28.32
N THR A 21 1.78 -42.07 28.94
CA THR A 21 2.52 -41.95 30.21
C THR A 21 1.51 -41.81 31.34
N ALA A 22 1.32 -42.91 32.06
CA ALA A 22 0.60 -42.94 33.33
C ALA A 22 1.51 -42.32 34.41
N LEU A 23 0.98 -41.33 35.14
CA LEU A 23 1.56 -40.85 36.38
C LEU A 23 0.75 -41.44 37.56
N PRO A 24 1.39 -42.15 38.50
CA PRO A 24 0.77 -42.58 39.74
C PRO A 24 0.93 -41.50 40.82
N GLY A 25 -0.14 -41.21 41.55
CA GLY A 25 -0.02 -40.36 42.75
C GLY A 25 -1.26 -39.52 43.04
N SER A 26 -2.38 -40.15 43.35
CA SER A 26 -3.47 -39.48 44.07
C SER A 26 -3.55 -40.08 45.46
N VAL A 27 -2.98 -39.36 46.42
CA VAL A 27 -3.02 -39.68 47.84
C VAL A 27 -4.47 -39.59 48.29
N ALA A 28 -5.02 -40.72 48.73
CA ALA A 28 -6.34 -40.80 49.34
C ALA A 28 -6.38 -39.90 50.59
N ARG A 29 -7.00 -38.73 50.47
CA ARG A 29 -7.32 -37.87 51.61
C ARG A 29 -8.54 -38.44 52.30
N ALA A 30 -8.35 -38.87 53.54
CA ALA A 30 -9.37 -39.37 54.43
C ALA A 30 -10.61 -38.45 54.46
N ALA A 31 -11.77 -39.09 54.33
CA ALA A 31 -13.07 -38.47 54.42
C ALA A 31 -13.33 -37.98 55.86
N LEU A 32 -13.59 -36.67 56.00
CA LEU A 32 -14.30 -36.12 57.14
C LEU A 32 -15.79 -36.07 56.77
N PRO A 33 -16.70 -36.64 57.59
CA PRO A 33 -18.12 -36.55 57.34
C PRO A 33 -18.66 -35.20 57.85
N GLY A 34 -19.39 -34.50 56.99
CA GLY A 34 -20.33 -33.47 57.45
C GLY A 34 -19.96 -32.03 57.13
N LEU A 35 -20.05 -31.66 55.85
CA LEU A 35 -20.48 -30.32 55.42
C LEU A 35 -21.27 -30.46 54.11
N PRO A 36 -22.42 -29.77 53.93
CA PRO A 36 -23.17 -29.82 52.70
C PRO A 36 -22.34 -29.22 51.55
N ALA A 37 -22.01 -30.06 50.57
CA ALA A 37 -21.39 -29.64 49.33
C ALA A 37 -22.36 -28.76 48.54
N HIS A 38 -22.24 -27.45 48.65
CA HIS A 38 -22.64 -26.58 47.56
C HIS A 38 -21.74 -26.89 46.37
N ALA A 39 -22.27 -27.68 45.45
CA ALA A 39 -21.66 -27.98 44.18
C ALA A 39 -21.34 -26.65 43.47
N ALA A 40 -20.07 -26.26 43.50
CA ALA A 40 -19.53 -25.22 42.65
C ALA A 40 -19.69 -25.71 41.21
N ARG A 41 -20.74 -25.24 40.54
CA ARG A 41 -21.00 -25.47 39.13
C ARG A 41 -19.86 -24.79 38.36
N PRO A 42 -18.95 -25.50 37.67
CA PRO A 42 -17.99 -24.84 36.82
C PRO A 42 -18.78 -24.20 35.67
N LEU A 43 -18.87 -22.87 35.66
CA LEU A 43 -19.30 -22.08 34.51
C LEU A 43 -18.19 -22.11 33.46
N GLY A 44 -17.91 -23.31 32.95
CA GLY A 44 -17.21 -23.48 31.68
C GLY A 44 -18.23 -23.30 30.57
N SER A 45 -18.46 -22.07 30.15
CA SER A 45 -19.16 -21.79 28.89
C SER A 45 -18.25 -22.19 27.74
N ALA A 46 -18.15 -23.49 27.49
CA ALA A 46 -17.66 -24.00 26.22
C ALA A 46 -18.67 -23.55 25.16
N LEU A 47 -18.32 -22.48 24.43
CA LEU A 47 -19.09 -22.05 23.28
C LEU A 47 -19.23 -23.26 22.33
N PRO A 48 -20.44 -23.58 21.86
CA PRO A 48 -20.61 -24.63 20.88
C PRO A 48 -19.73 -24.30 19.66
N PRO A 49 -19.01 -25.28 19.08
CA PRO A 49 -18.27 -25.03 17.85
C PRO A 49 -19.27 -24.47 16.85
N LEU A 50 -18.94 -23.32 16.24
CA LEU A 50 -19.69 -22.77 15.12
C LEU A 50 -19.69 -23.84 14.04
N GLY A 51 -20.74 -24.66 14.01
CA GLY A 51 -20.95 -25.64 12.96
C GLY A 51 -20.91 -24.85 11.66
N ARG A 52 -19.97 -25.21 10.77
CA ARG A 52 -19.92 -24.66 9.40
C ARG A 52 -21.35 -24.65 8.90
N GLY A 53 -21.92 -23.45 8.75
CA GLY A 53 -23.35 -23.23 8.74
C GLY A 53 -24.06 -24.24 7.86
N ARG A 54 -24.96 -25.01 8.47
CA ARG A 54 -26.01 -25.70 7.73
C ARG A 54 -26.67 -24.63 6.88
N HIS A 55 -26.52 -24.72 5.57
CA HIS A 55 -26.94 -23.68 4.63
C HIS A 55 -28.40 -23.31 4.91
N ALA A 56 -28.62 -22.09 5.42
CA ALA A 56 -29.93 -21.62 5.87
C ALA A 56 -30.97 -21.63 4.73
N ASP A 57 -30.50 -21.61 3.49
CA ASP A 57 -31.31 -21.42 2.29
C ASP A 57 -31.94 -22.72 1.76
N GLY A 58 -31.66 -23.89 2.37
CA GLY A 58 -32.27 -25.18 1.99
C GLY A 58 -31.90 -25.72 0.60
N LEU A 59 -31.03 -25.03 -0.14
CA LEU A 59 -30.62 -25.39 -1.50
C LEU A 59 -29.63 -26.57 -1.51
N SER A 60 -29.81 -27.48 -2.46
CA SER A 60 -28.82 -28.53 -2.73
C SER A 60 -27.53 -27.93 -3.33
N ALA A 61 -26.43 -28.71 -3.34
CA ALA A 61 -25.11 -28.19 -3.68
C ALA A 61 -25.03 -27.58 -5.09
N THR A 62 -25.73 -28.15 -6.07
CA THR A 62 -25.73 -27.71 -7.47
C THR A 62 -26.41 -26.35 -7.67
N PRO A 63 -27.69 -26.12 -7.31
CA PRO A 63 -28.33 -24.81 -7.45
C PRO A 63 -27.61 -23.73 -6.64
N ARG A 64 -27.07 -24.08 -5.46
CA ARG A 64 -26.24 -23.15 -4.68
C ARG A 64 -24.99 -22.72 -5.46
N ARG A 65 -24.27 -23.65 -6.09
CA ARG A 65 -23.11 -23.32 -6.92
C ARG A 65 -23.48 -22.40 -8.08
N VAL A 66 -24.62 -22.65 -8.73
CA VAL A 66 -25.13 -21.79 -9.80
C VAL A 66 -25.38 -20.37 -9.30
N VAL A 67 -26.12 -20.21 -8.21
CA VAL A 67 -26.39 -18.87 -7.63
C VAL A 67 -25.09 -18.16 -7.25
N VAL A 68 -24.19 -18.84 -6.53
CA VAL A 68 -22.91 -18.26 -6.13
C VAL A 68 -22.09 -17.87 -7.35
N SER A 69 -22.01 -18.72 -8.37
CA SER A 69 -21.30 -18.40 -9.62
C SER A 69 -21.93 -17.23 -10.36
N GLY A 70 -23.26 -17.10 -10.35
CA GLY A 70 -23.96 -15.97 -10.95
C GLY A 70 -23.66 -14.66 -10.24
N VAL A 71 -23.64 -14.67 -8.90
CA VAL A 71 -23.25 -13.50 -8.11
C VAL A 71 -21.81 -13.11 -8.40
N VAL A 72 -20.87 -14.07 -8.39
CA VAL A 72 -19.47 -13.80 -8.71
C VAL A 72 -19.32 -13.24 -10.13
N ALA A 73 -19.99 -13.84 -11.11
CA ALA A 73 -19.97 -13.36 -12.48
C ALA A 73 -20.54 -11.92 -12.59
N ALA A 74 -21.64 -11.62 -11.90
CA ALA A 74 -22.22 -10.29 -11.87
C ALA A 74 -21.25 -9.25 -11.28
N HIS A 75 -20.50 -9.60 -10.24
CA HIS A 75 -19.47 -8.71 -9.67
C HIS A 75 -18.31 -8.49 -10.64
N VAL A 76 -17.84 -9.54 -11.33
CA VAL A 76 -16.77 -9.44 -12.31
C VAL A 76 -17.20 -8.55 -13.48
N VAL A 77 -18.40 -8.77 -14.02
CA VAL A 77 -18.95 -7.94 -15.09
C VAL A 77 -19.17 -6.50 -14.63
N GLY A 78 -19.70 -6.30 -13.42
CA GLY A 78 -19.90 -4.99 -12.84
C GLY A 78 -18.59 -4.22 -12.66
N ALA A 79 -17.58 -4.86 -12.08
CA ALA A 79 -16.25 -4.27 -11.94
C ALA A 79 -15.60 -3.99 -13.30
N TRP A 80 -15.71 -4.91 -14.26
CA TRP A 80 -15.18 -4.73 -15.60
C TRP A 80 -15.85 -3.57 -16.33
N ALA A 81 -17.18 -3.45 -16.25
CA ALA A 81 -17.93 -2.34 -16.82
C ALA A 81 -17.56 -1.00 -16.18
N LEU A 82 -17.39 -0.97 -14.85
CA LEU A 82 -16.92 0.21 -14.15
C LEU A 82 -15.54 0.65 -14.63
N LEU A 83 -14.66 -0.31 -14.92
CA LEU A 83 -13.32 -0.06 -15.47
C LEU A 83 -13.33 0.44 -16.92
N GLN A 84 -14.47 0.42 -17.63
CA GLN A 84 -14.58 1.07 -18.94
C GLN A 84 -14.82 2.59 -18.83
N VAL A 85 -15.20 3.08 -17.64
CA VAL A 85 -15.39 4.51 -17.41
C VAL A 85 -14.03 5.18 -17.20
N SER A 86 -13.69 6.16 -18.03
CA SER A 86 -12.40 6.87 -17.96
C SER A 86 -12.13 7.45 -16.58
N ALA A 87 -13.11 8.13 -15.97
CA ALA A 87 -12.99 8.69 -14.63
C ALA A 87 -12.61 7.65 -13.56
N VAL A 88 -13.15 6.42 -13.65
CA VAL A 88 -12.85 5.33 -12.72
C VAL A 88 -11.44 4.80 -12.96
N ARG A 89 -11.04 4.61 -14.23
CA ARG A 89 -9.67 4.20 -14.55
C ARG A 89 -8.63 5.20 -14.06
N GLU A 90 -8.86 6.49 -14.30
CA GLU A 90 -7.94 7.54 -13.87
C GLU A 90 -7.87 7.61 -12.33
N ALA A 91 -9.00 7.49 -11.63
CA ALA A 91 -9.01 7.46 -10.17
C ALA A 91 -8.17 6.29 -9.60
N VAL A 92 -8.25 5.10 -10.21
CA VAL A 92 -7.44 3.93 -9.80
C VAL A 92 -5.95 4.13 -10.05
N LEU A 93 -5.56 4.95 -11.04
CA LEU A 93 -4.16 5.29 -11.30
C LEU A 93 -3.63 6.35 -10.33
N VAL A 94 -4.49 7.29 -9.92
CA VAL A 94 -4.12 8.40 -9.02
C VAL A 94 -3.99 7.94 -7.57
N ASP A 95 -4.86 7.04 -7.09
CA ASP A 95 -4.69 6.35 -5.81
C ASP A 95 -3.62 5.25 -5.98
N ALA A 96 -2.38 5.70 -6.11
CA ALA A 96 -1.22 4.90 -6.47
C ALA A 96 -1.14 3.59 -5.66
N PRO A 97 -1.29 2.42 -6.31
CA PRO A 97 -0.84 1.17 -5.72
C PRO A 97 0.65 1.31 -5.40
N MET A 98 1.09 0.93 -4.20
CA MET A 98 2.51 0.86 -3.90
C MET A 98 3.15 -0.23 -4.77
N PHE A 99 3.69 0.17 -5.92
CA PHE A 99 4.49 -0.70 -6.78
C PHE A 99 5.86 -0.86 -6.16
N VAL A 100 6.16 -2.07 -5.67
CA VAL A 100 7.49 -2.43 -5.23
C VAL A 100 8.28 -2.88 -6.46
N SER A 101 9.27 -2.07 -6.87
CA SER A 101 10.24 -2.50 -7.86
C SER A 101 11.21 -3.47 -7.20
N LEU A 102 11.13 -4.75 -7.58
CA LEU A 102 12.14 -5.73 -7.22
C LEU A 102 13.40 -5.40 -8.05
N ILE A 103 14.30 -4.62 -7.46
CA ILE A 103 15.59 -4.29 -8.08
C ILE A 103 16.32 -5.61 -8.32
N ALA A 104 16.54 -5.96 -9.58
CA ALA A 104 17.38 -7.08 -9.95
C ALA A 104 18.79 -6.84 -9.38
N LEU A 105 19.38 -7.86 -8.74
CA LEU A 105 20.76 -7.76 -8.29
C LEU A 105 21.66 -7.39 -9.47
N PRO A 106 22.65 -6.49 -9.29
CA PRO A 106 23.58 -6.13 -10.35
C PRO A 106 24.17 -7.39 -10.98
N ALA A 107 24.06 -7.51 -12.30
CA ALA A 107 24.66 -8.62 -13.02
C ALA A 107 26.18 -8.63 -12.75
N PRO A 108 26.79 -9.80 -12.49
CA PRO A 108 28.24 -9.90 -12.36
C PRO A 108 28.93 -9.29 -13.59
N PRO A 109 30.07 -8.59 -13.41
CA PRO A 109 30.78 -7.98 -14.52
C PRO A 109 31.13 -9.05 -15.56
N ALA A 110 30.86 -8.75 -16.83
CA ALA A 110 31.20 -9.65 -17.92
C ALA A 110 32.72 -9.89 -17.96
N PRO A 111 33.17 -11.12 -18.24
CA PRO A 111 34.59 -11.40 -18.40
C PRO A 111 35.16 -10.55 -19.55
N PRO A 112 36.44 -10.13 -19.44
CA PRO A 112 37.06 -9.30 -20.48
C PRO A 112 37.05 -10.03 -21.81
N VAL A 113 36.54 -9.34 -22.85
CA VAL A 113 36.51 -9.86 -24.21
C VAL A 113 37.95 -9.88 -24.75
N PRO A 114 38.44 -11.01 -25.28
CA PRO A 114 39.77 -11.07 -25.89
C PRO A 114 39.84 -10.13 -27.11
N PRO A 115 41.00 -9.50 -27.36
CA PRO A 115 41.14 -8.58 -28.47
C PRO A 115 40.89 -9.29 -29.80
N VAL A 116 39.95 -8.77 -30.58
CA VAL A 116 39.65 -9.27 -31.92
C VAL A 116 40.76 -8.79 -32.85
N PRO A 117 41.36 -9.68 -33.67
CA PRO A 117 42.33 -9.27 -34.68
C PRO A 117 41.74 -8.23 -35.63
N MET A 118 42.48 -7.15 -35.89
CA MET A 118 42.04 -6.12 -36.83
C MET A 118 41.92 -6.72 -38.24
N PRO A 119 40.79 -6.53 -38.95
CA PRO A 119 40.67 -6.97 -40.32
C PRO A 119 41.60 -6.15 -41.24
N PRO A 120 42.10 -6.74 -42.34
CA PRO A 120 42.96 -6.03 -43.27
C PRO A 120 42.23 -4.84 -43.93
N PRO A 121 42.96 -3.79 -44.33
CA PRO A 121 42.36 -2.61 -44.92
C PRO A 121 41.60 -2.97 -46.21
N ALA A 122 40.37 -2.49 -46.31
CA ALA A 122 39.54 -2.68 -47.50
C ALA A 122 40.15 -1.94 -48.72
N PRO A 123 40.08 -2.52 -49.92
CA PRO A 123 40.45 -1.83 -51.15
C PRO A 123 39.63 -0.55 -51.32
N GLN A 124 40.29 0.56 -51.67
CA GLN A 124 39.61 1.83 -51.90
C GLN A 124 38.75 1.73 -53.17
N PRO A 125 37.47 2.13 -53.12
CA PRO A 125 36.61 2.10 -54.29
C PRO A 125 37.05 3.17 -55.29
N VAL A 126 37.21 2.76 -56.55
CA VAL A 126 37.38 3.69 -57.68
C VAL A 126 36.08 4.46 -57.85
N ARG A 127 36.12 5.78 -57.68
CA ARG A 127 34.97 6.66 -57.91
C ARG A 127 34.57 6.60 -59.38
N THR A 128 33.43 5.98 -59.67
CA THR A 128 32.66 6.27 -60.87
C THR A 128 31.94 7.60 -60.67
N LEU A 129 32.09 8.51 -61.63
CA LEU A 129 31.41 9.80 -61.64
C LEU A 129 29.89 9.57 -61.71
N GLN A 130 29.19 9.98 -60.65
CA GLN A 130 27.74 9.96 -60.61
C GLN A 130 27.18 11.15 -61.42
N PRO A 131 26.17 10.95 -62.29
CA PRO A 131 25.49 12.06 -62.96
C PRO A 131 24.82 12.97 -61.92
N ALA A 132 24.94 14.29 -62.12
CA ALA A 132 24.38 15.28 -61.21
C ALA A 132 22.85 15.17 -61.14
N PRO A 133 22.25 15.27 -59.94
CA PRO A 133 20.79 15.33 -59.80
C PRO A 133 20.26 16.69 -60.32
N PRO A 134 19.04 16.75 -60.88
CA PRO A 134 18.43 18.01 -61.28
C PRO A 134 18.10 18.86 -60.05
N LEU A 135 18.41 20.15 -60.16
CA LEU A 135 18.10 21.16 -59.16
C LEU A 135 16.58 21.33 -59.05
N ILE A 136 16.02 21.00 -57.88
CA ILE A 136 14.65 21.38 -57.53
C ILE A 136 14.70 22.83 -57.05
N ALA A 137 13.97 23.71 -57.73
CA ALA A 137 13.79 25.09 -57.32
C ALA A 137 13.14 25.16 -55.94
N ALA A 138 13.71 25.97 -55.04
CA ALA A 138 13.17 26.22 -53.71
C ALA A 138 11.76 26.80 -53.81
N ALA A 139 10.81 26.22 -53.08
CA ALA A 139 9.49 26.80 -52.89
C ALA A 139 9.60 28.11 -52.07
N PRO A 140 8.78 29.14 -52.34
CA PRO A 140 8.81 30.38 -51.58
C PRO A 140 8.40 30.14 -50.12
N SER A 141 9.22 30.64 -49.20
CA SER A 141 8.93 30.65 -47.76
C SER A 141 7.68 31.48 -47.47
N PRO A 142 6.71 31.00 -46.67
CA PRO A 142 5.58 31.81 -46.23
C PRO A 142 6.08 33.00 -45.40
N ALA A 143 5.55 34.18 -45.69
CA ALA A 143 5.79 35.37 -44.88
C ALA A 143 5.12 35.23 -43.50
N PRO A 144 5.69 35.80 -42.42
CA PRO A 144 5.09 35.73 -41.09
C PRO A 144 3.73 36.43 -41.07
N VAL A 145 2.69 35.74 -40.63
CA VAL A 145 1.41 36.35 -40.31
C VAL A 145 1.53 37.15 -39.02
N ALA A 146 1.17 38.43 -39.06
CA ALA A 146 1.11 39.27 -37.86
C ALA A 146 0.04 38.72 -36.92
N PHE A 147 0.45 38.42 -35.68
CA PHE A 147 -0.47 38.02 -34.62
C PHE A 147 -1.24 39.25 -34.14
N VAL A 148 -2.55 39.27 -34.35
CA VAL A 148 -3.45 40.27 -33.76
C VAL A 148 -3.90 39.73 -32.40
N VAL A 149 -3.48 40.40 -31.33
CA VAL A 149 -3.98 40.15 -29.97
C VAL A 149 -5.44 40.61 -29.90
N PRO A 150 -6.41 39.76 -29.51
CA PRO A 150 -7.76 40.21 -29.20
C PRO A 150 -7.72 41.16 -28.00
N ALA A 151 -8.32 42.35 -28.14
CA ALA A 151 -8.45 43.29 -27.03
C ALA A 151 -9.21 42.62 -25.86
N ALA A 152 -8.65 42.73 -24.66
CA ALA A 152 -9.33 42.31 -23.44
C ALA A 152 -10.65 43.09 -23.29
N PRO A 153 -11.74 42.46 -22.80
CA PRO A 153 -12.96 43.18 -22.47
C PRO A 153 -12.63 44.28 -21.44
N LEU A 154 -12.98 45.52 -21.76
CA LEU A 154 -12.96 46.62 -20.81
C LEU A 154 -13.84 46.21 -19.62
N GLN A 155 -13.24 46.00 -18.46
CA GLN A 155 -13.97 45.99 -17.20
C GLN A 155 -14.65 47.36 -17.09
N ALA A 156 -15.96 47.35 -16.87
CA ALA A 156 -16.69 48.56 -16.58
C ALA A 156 -16.04 49.25 -15.38
N ASP A 157 -15.64 50.51 -15.58
CA ASP A 157 -15.21 51.41 -14.53
C ASP A 157 -16.27 51.44 -13.42
N GLU A 158 -15.92 50.90 -12.25
CA GLU A 158 -16.65 51.17 -11.02
C GLU A 158 -16.35 52.62 -10.62
N ALA A 159 -17.40 53.41 -10.48
CA ALA A 159 -17.31 54.84 -10.18
C ALA A 159 -16.47 55.09 -8.90
N PRO A 160 -15.69 56.18 -8.81
CA PRO A 160 -14.90 56.47 -7.62
C PRO A 160 -15.82 56.68 -6.42
N ALA A 161 -15.69 55.84 -5.39
CA ALA A 161 -16.29 56.08 -4.10
C ALA A 161 -15.73 57.39 -3.50
N PRO A 162 -16.56 58.20 -2.81
CA PRO A 162 -16.10 59.45 -2.23
C PRO A 162 -14.99 59.22 -1.19
N PRO A 163 -14.03 60.15 -1.04
CA PRO A 163 -12.93 59.99 -0.09
C PRO A 163 -13.49 59.96 1.33
N VAL A 164 -13.37 58.79 1.97
CA VAL A 164 -13.58 58.66 3.42
C VAL A 164 -12.43 59.38 4.15
N PRO A 165 -12.72 60.19 5.18
CA PRO A 165 -11.69 60.86 5.94
C PRO A 165 -10.81 59.82 6.63
N VAL A 166 -9.51 59.84 6.31
CA VAL A 166 -8.49 59.05 6.99
C VAL A 166 -8.38 59.55 8.44
N MET A 167 -8.99 58.83 9.37
CA MET A 167 -8.65 58.94 10.78
C MET A 167 -7.21 58.46 10.97
N VAL A 168 -6.34 59.36 11.41
CA VAL A 168 -5.02 59.01 11.91
C VAL A 168 -5.24 58.24 13.22
N VAL A 169 -5.20 56.92 13.15
CA VAL A 169 -5.13 56.05 14.32
C VAL A 169 -3.72 56.19 14.89
N ALA A 170 -3.61 56.70 16.11
CA ALA A 170 -2.36 56.72 16.84
C ALA A 170 -1.79 55.29 16.92
N ALA A 171 -0.49 55.14 16.60
CA ALA A 171 0.17 53.84 16.59
C ALA A 171 0.03 53.17 17.97
N PRO A 172 -0.42 51.90 18.03
CA PRO A 172 -0.55 51.19 19.29
C PRO A 172 0.81 51.07 19.97
N ALA A 173 0.83 51.32 21.29
CA ALA A 173 2.02 51.19 22.11
C ALA A 173 2.65 49.78 21.95
N PRO A 174 3.99 49.66 21.96
CA PRO A 174 4.65 48.37 21.79
C PRO A 174 4.19 47.38 22.87
N PRO A 175 3.91 46.12 22.49
CA PRO A 175 3.44 45.11 23.43
C PRO A 175 4.47 44.88 24.53
N ALA A 176 3.98 44.75 25.76
CA ALA A 176 4.82 44.48 26.92
C ALA A 176 5.64 43.18 26.72
N PRO A 177 6.88 43.12 27.22
CA PRO A 177 7.71 41.92 27.13
C PRO A 177 7.00 40.70 27.70
N ALA A 178 7.03 39.59 26.97
CA ALA A 178 6.45 38.34 27.43
C ALA A 178 7.14 37.88 28.74
N PRO A 179 6.39 37.31 29.69
CA PRO A 179 6.98 36.77 30.91
C PRO A 179 7.99 35.66 30.58
N PRO A 180 9.05 35.50 31.39
CA PRO A 180 10.07 34.49 31.15
C PRO A 180 9.47 33.09 31.17
N SER A 181 9.98 32.22 30.29
CA SER A 181 9.57 30.81 30.24
C SER A 181 9.98 30.09 31.52
N ARG A 182 9.03 29.39 32.13
CA ARG A 182 9.29 28.62 33.35
C ARG A 182 9.91 27.28 32.98
N THR A 183 11.20 27.10 33.26
CA THR A 183 11.88 25.82 33.07
C THR A 183 11.69 24.97 34.30
N ILE A 184 10.88 23.92 34.20
CA ILE A 184 10.75 22.90 35.24
C ILE A 184 11.77 21.79 34.92
N PRO A 185 12.69 21.46 35.83
CA PRO A 185 13.61 20.35 35.62
C PRO A 185 12.81 19.05 35.52
N ALA A 186 13.16 18.17 34.56
CA ALA A 186 12.49 16.89 34.33
C ALA A 186 12.18 16.06 35.60
N PRO A 187 13.06 15.94 36.61
CA PRO A 187 12.75 15.20 37.84
C PRO A 187 11.70 15.88 38.75
N ALA A 188 11.32 17.13 38.51
CA ALA A 188 10.25 17.81 39.25
C ALA A 188 8.86 17.56 38.63
N VAL A 189 8.76 16.97 37.43
CA VAL A 189 7.49 16.64 36.77
C VAL A 189 7.05 15.25 37.22
N HIS A 190 6.00 15.21 38.04
CA HIS A 190 5.38 13.95 38.49
C HIS A 190 3.96 13.86 37.91
N TYR A 191 3.64 12.72 37.30
CA TYR A 191 2.28 12.43 36.90
C TYR A 191 1.44 12.20 38.16
N LEU A 192 0.47 13.08 38.40
CA LEU A 192 -0.54 12.89 39.45
C LEU A 192 -1.49 11.74 39.09
N GLU A 193 -1.80 11.61 37.79
CA GLU A 193 -2.60 10.52 37.23
C GLU A 193 -1.84 9.89 36.04
N PRO A 194 -1.68 8.56 36.00
CA PRO A 194 -1.02 7.89 34.89
C PRO A 194 -1.78 8.08 33.57
N PRO A 195 -1.11 8.41 32.45
CA PRO A 195 -1.76 8.53 31.16
C PRO A 195 -2.26 7.17 30.67
N VAL A 196 -3.50 7.12 30.19
CA VAL A 196 -4.07 5.93 29.55
C VAL A 196 -3.45 5.75 28.17
N LEU A 197 -2.75 4.64 27.96
CA LEU A 197 -2.16 4.30 26.68
C LEU A 197 -3.23 3.65 25.78
N VAL A 198 -3.61 4.33 24.71
CA VAL A 198 -4.51 3.78 23.68
C VAL A 198 -3.69 3.35 22.48
N TYR A 199 -3.77 2.07 22.11
CA TYR A 199 -3.04 1.53 20.98
C TYR A 199 -3.83 1.68 19.67
N PRO A 200 -3.20 1.99 18.53
CA PRO A 200 -3.89 2.01 17.25
C PRO A 200 -4.39 0.61 16.87
N ARG A 201 -5.68 0.50 16.52
CA ARG A 201 -6.32 -0.80 16.21
C ARG A 201 -5.65 -1.59 15.10
N LEU A 202 -5.05 -0.91 14.12
CA LEU A 202 -4.34 -1.59 13.03
C LEU A 202 -3.11 -2.33 13.57
N SER A 203 -2.32 -1.67 14.41
CA SER A 203 -1.15 -2.28 15.04
C SER A 203 -1.54 -3.36 16.06
N GLU A 204 -2.70 -3.23 16.75
CA GLU A 204 -3.25 -4.33 17.58
C GLU A 204 -3.53 -5.58 16.74
N ARG A 205 -4.20 -5.41 15.59
CA ARG A 205 -4.54 -6.51 14.68
C ARG A 205 -3.31 -7.17 14.07
N ASN A 206 -2.26 -6.39 13.82
CA ASN A 206 -1.01 -6.86 13.22
C ASN A 206 0.02 -7.34 14.25
N GLY A 207 -0.22 -7.15 15.55
CA GLY A 207 0.71 -7.51 16.62
C GLY A 207 2.00 -6.67 16.65
N GLU A 208 1.99 -5.50 16.02
CA GLU A 208 3.14 -4.59 15.98
C GLU A 208 3.40 -4.00 17.38
N ARG A 209 4.67 -3.74 17.73
CA ARG A 209 5.09 -3.11 18.99
C ARG A 209 6.21 -2.11 18.76
N GLY A 210 6.24 -1.02 19.52
CA GLY A 210 7.27 0.01 19.44
C GLY A 210 7.43 0.82 20.73
N ARG A 211 8.49 1.62 20.82
CA ARG A 211 8.73 2.54 21.94
C ARG A 211 8.39 3.97 21.51
N VAL A 212 7.64 4.68 22.34
CA VAL A 212 7.29 6.10 22.13
C VAL A 212 8.04 6.95 23.14
N MET A 213 8.76 7.97 22.65
CA MET A 213 9.41 8.97 23.49
C MET A 213 8.45 10.14 23.66
N VAL A 214 7.89 10.31 24.85
CA VAL A 214 7.02 11.43 25.18
C VAL A 214 7.87 12.55 25.80
N ARG A 215 7.74 13.76 25.29
CA ARG A 215 8.34 14.97 25.87
C ARG A 215 7.25 15.70 26.65
N VAL A 216 7.57 16.08 27.88
CA VAL A 216 6.67 16.80 28.81
C VAL A 216 7.30 18.12 29.19
#